data_AF-A0A963Q3Q8-F1
#
_entry.id   AF-A0A963Q3Q8-F1
#
_cell.length_a   1.000
_cell.length_b   1.000
_cell.length_c   1.000
_cell.angle_alpha   90.00
_cell.angle_beta   90.00
_cell.angle_gamma   90.00
#
_symmetry.space_group_name_H-M   'P 1'
#
loop_
_entity.id
_entity.type
_entity.pdbx_description
1 polymer ?
#
loop_
_entity_poly.entity_id
_entity_poly.type
_entity_poly.pdbx_seq_one_letter_code
_entity_poly.pdbx_strand_id
1 'polypeptide(L)' 'LGRVDAALGATPWRGRSVRVWPVVAAALDALMRENDVVVIEGAGSPAEINLSDVDIVNMRVAEHATAACLLVTDIDR' A
#
# COMPACT_ATOMS: atom_id res chain seq x y z
N LEU A 1 -15.94 -11.08 0.97
CA LEU A 1 -15.19 -11.80 2.03
C LEU A 1 -13.86 -12.28 1.47
N GLY A 2 -12.77 -12.14 2.25
CA GLY A 2 -11.43 -12.60 1.85
C GLY A 2 -11.31 -14.12 1.80
N ARG A 3 -10.40 -14.64 0.98
CA ARG A 3 -10.07 -16.07 0.88
C ARG A 3 -8.62 -16.28 1.30
N VAL A 4 -8.37 -17.35 2.05
CA VAL A 4 -6.99 -17.73 2.42
C VAL A 4 -6.25 -18.22 1.19
N ASP A 5 -5.04 -17.72 0.97
CA ASP A 5 -4.12 -18.20 -0.05
C ASP A 5 -2.93 -18.91 0.61
N ALA A 6 -2.91 -20.25 0.50
CA ALA A 6 -1.86 -21.08 1.08
C ALA A 6 -0.50 -20.87 0.41
N ALA A 7 -0.47 -20.55 -0.88
CA ALA A 7 0.78 -20.28 -1.60
C ALA A 7 1.39 -18.93 -1.16
N LEU A 8 0.55 -17.93 -0.92
CA LEU A 8 1.00 -16.67 -0.31
C LEU A 8 1.49 -16.90 1.13
N GLY A 9 0.79 -17.74 1.90
CA GLY A 9 1.21 -18.15 3.24
C GLY A 9 2.60 -18.82 3.27
N ALA A 10 2.89 -19.67 2.29
CA ALA A 10 4.18 -20.33 2.13
C ALA A 10 5.30 -19.41 1.58
N THR A 11 4.95 -18.26 0.99
CA THR A 11 5.93 -17.31 0.46
C THR A 11 6.60 -16.54 1.62
N PRO A 12 7.94 -16.39 1.63
CA PRO A 12 8.64 -15.54 2.59
C PRO A 12 8.05 -14.13 2.60
N TRP A 13 7.92 -13.52 3.79
CA TRP A 13 7.27 -12.22 3.99
C TRP A 13 7.64 -11.17 2.93
N ARG A 14 8.94 -10.97 2.69
CA ARG A 14 9.43 -9.96 1.72
C ARG A 14 9.00 -10.22 0.28
N GLY A 15 8.73 -11.47 -0.09
CA GLY A 15 8.27 -11.82 -1.43
C GLY A 15 6.75 -11.72 -1.62
N ARG A 16 5.99 -11.42 -0.56
CA ARG A 16 4.52 -11.37 -0.63
C ARG A 16 4.02 -10.08 -1.29
N SER A 17 4.68 -8.95 -1.03
CA SER A 17 4.31 -7.63 -1.55
C SER A 17 4.13 -7.62 -3.06
N VAL A 18 5.11 -8.13 -3.80
CA VAL A 18 5.07 -8.26 -5.27
C VAL A 18 3.89 -9.11 -5.75
N ARG A 19 3.53 -10.16 -5.02
CA ARG A 19 2.42 -11.07 -5.39
C ARG A 19 1.05 -10.45 -5.18
N VAL A 20 0.88 -9.65 -4.13
CA VAL A 20 -0.42 -9.02 -3.81
C VAL A 20 -0.61 -7.68 -4.50
N TRP A 21 0.47 -7.02 -4.93
CA TRP A 21 0.42 -5.71 -5.56
C TRP A 21 -0.59 -5.60 -6.71
N PRO A 22 -0.68 -6.55 -7.67
CA PRO A 22 -1.65 -6.43 -8.76
C PRO A 22 -3.11 -6.34 -8.29
N VAL A 23 -3.44 -7.03 -7.19
CA VAL A 23 -4.79 -6.99 -6.60
C VAL A 23 -5.04 -5.66 -5.90
N VAL A 24 -4.04 -5.15 -5.18
CA VAL A 24 -4.12 -3.83 -4.51
C VAL A 24 -4.27 -2.71 -5.52
N ALA A 25 -3.43 -2.69 -6.56
CA ALA A 25 -3.46 -1.70 -7.63
C ALA A 25 -4.81 -1.69 -8.36
N ALA A 26 -5.31 -2.86 -8.76
CA ALA A 26 -6.60 -2.96 -9.45
C ALA A 26 -7.78 -2.50 -8.57
N ALA A 27 -7.73 -2.77 -7.26
CA ALA A 27 -8.76 -2.29 -6.33
C ALA A 27 -8.70 -0.76 -6.17
N LEU A 28 -7.50 -0.19 -6.08
CA LEU A 28 -7.30 1.25 -6.02
C LEU A 28 -7.75 1.95 -7.31
N ASP A 29 -7.39 1.42 -8.48
CA ASP A 29 -7.82 1.95 -9.78
C ASP A 29 -9.34 1.95 -9.92
N ALA A 30 -10.01 0.92 -9.41
CA ALA A 30 -11.47 0.86 -9.39
C ALA A 30 -12.08 1.97 -8.51
N LEU A 31 -11.53 2.18 -7.30
CA LEU A 31 -11.96 3.25 -6.41
C LEU A 31 -11.74 4.63 -7.03
N MET A 32 -10.59 4.87 -7.64
CA MET A 32 -10.27 6.14 -8.32
C MET A 32 -11.17 6.41 -9.52
N ARG A 33 -11.64 5.37 -10.22
CA ARG A 33 -12.58 5.51 -11.34
C ARG A 33 -14.02 5.79 -10.88
N GLU A 34 -14.39 5.32 -9.69
CA GLU A 34 -15.77 5.37 -9.18
C GLU A 34 -16.05 6.56 -8.27
N ASN A 35 -15.02 7.31 -7.88
CA ASN A 35 -15.13 8.42 -6.93
C ASN A 35 -14.36 9.64 -7.43
N ASP A 36 -14.93 10.83 -7.23
CA ASP A 36 -14.26 12.09 -7.57
C ASP A 36 -13.04 12.37 -6.68
N VAL A 37 -13.08 11.88 -5.43
CA VAL A 37 -12.02 12.04 -4.43
C VAL A 37 -11.80 10.70 -3.71
N VAL A 38 -10.53 10.30 -3.60
CA VAL A 38 -10.10 9.14 -2.82
C VAL A 38 -9.08 9.60 -1.78
N VAL A 39 -9.33 9.29 -0.52
CA VAL A 39 -8.37 9.49 0.58
C VAL A 39 -7.72 8.15 0.89
N ILE A 40 -6.38 8.12 0.86
CA ILE A 40 -5.60 6.91 1.07
C ILE A 40 -4.83 7.04 2.37
N GLU A 41 -5.24 6.31 3.39
CA GLU A 41 -4.52 6.23 4.66
C GLU A 41 -3.42 5.18 4.55
N GLY A 42 -2.17 5.60 4.78
CA GLY A 42 -1.04 4.70 4.87
C GLY A 42 -1.03 3.86 6.15
N ALA A 43 -0.07 2.96 6.28
CA ALA A 43 0.10 2.16 7.50
C ALA A 43 1.56 2.18 7.97
N GLY A 44 1.76 2.41 9.26
CA GLY A 44 3.09 2.58 9.83
C GLY A 44 3.75 3.88 9.36
N SER A 45 5.08 3.94 9.39
CA SER A 45 5.81 5.13 8.96
C SER A 45 6.22 5.01 7.48
N PRO A 46 5.99 6.05 6.65
CA PRO A 46 6.50 6.07 5.28
C PRO A 46 8.04 6.18 5.23
N ALA A 47 8.69 6.44 6.37
CA ALA A 47 10.15 6.61 6.46
C ALA A 47 10.91 5.31 6.81
N GLU A 48 10.25 4.16 6.82
CA GLU A 48 10.88 2.85 7.06
C GLU A 48 11.69 2.39 5.84
N ILE A 49 12.86 3.01 5.62
CA ILE A 49 13.70 2.81 4.43
C ILE A 49 14.07 1.33 4.20
N ASN A 50 14.18 0.54 5.27
CA ASN A 50 14.48 -0.90 5.24
C ASN A 50 13.32 -1.77 4.68
N LEU A 51 12.15 -1.17 4.47
CA LEU A 51 10.96 -1.79 3.88
C LEU A 51 10.57 -1.18 2.52
N SER A 52 11.31 -0.19 2.02
CA SER A 52 10.97 0.53 0.78
C SER A 52 10.78 -0.38 -0.45
N ASP A 53 11.54 -1.49 -0.53
CA ASP A 53 11.45 -2.48 -1.62
C ASP A 53 10.13 -3.27 -1.60
N VAL A 54 9.59 -3.48 -0.41
CA VAL A 54 8.39 -4.29 -0.15
C VAL A 54 7.17 -3.46 0.22
N ASP A 55 7.27 -2.13 0.23
CA ASP A 55 6.16 -1.24 0.53
C ASP A 55 5.02 -1.41 -0.48
N ILE A 56 3.80 -1.54 0.05
CA ILE A 56 2.54 -1.61 -0.71
C ILE A 56 1.42 -0.84 0.01
N VAL A 57 1.76 -0.04 1.01
CA VAL A 57 0.79 0.66 1.86
C VAL A 57 1.03 2.16 1.93
N ASN A 58 2.25 2.63 1.63
CA ASN A 58 2.62 4.05 1.72
C ASN A 58 3.01 4.62 0.34
N MET A 59 4.31 4.72 0.07
CA MET A 59 4.86 5.44 -1.08
C MET A 59 4.54 4.74 -2.40
N ARG A 60 4.60 3.39 -2.46
CA ARG A 60 4.24 2.68 -3.70
C ARG A 60 2.79 2.96 -4.10
N VAL A 61 1.88 3.06 -3.13
CA VAL A 61 0.47 3.40 -3.35
C VAL A 61 0.32 4.84 -3.79
N ALA A 62 1.00 5.78 -3.13
CA ALA A 62 0.98 7.19 -3.50
C ALA A 62 1.52 7.42 -4.92
N GLU A 63 2.61 6.75 -5.29
CA GLU A 63 3.19 6.80 -6.63
C GLU A 63 2.24 6.24 -7.69
N HIS A 64 1.64 5.06 -7.43
CA HIS A 64 0.67 4.45 -8.34
C HIS A 64 -0.53 5.36 -8.59
N ALA A 65 -1.04 6.01 -7.54
CA ALA A 65 -2.17 6.93 -7.66
C ALA A 65 -1.79 8.34 -8.15
N THR A 66 -0.49 8.64 -8.31
CA THR A 66 0.01 10.02 -8.51
C THR A 66 -0.59 10.99 -7.47
N ALA A 67 -0.67 10.53 -6.22
CA ALA A 67 -1.36 11.23 -5.15
C ALA A 67 -0.50 12.36 -4.56
N ALA A 68 -1.16 13.44 -4.14
CA ALA A 68 -0.56 14.37 -3.19
C ALA A 68 -0.42 13.69 -1.83
N CYS A 69 0.73 13.83 -1.16
CA CYS A 69 0.99 13.23 0.13
C CYS A 69 0.94 14.27 1.26
N LEU A 70 0.28 13.91 2.36
CA LEU A 70 0.29 14.66 3.61
C LEU A 70 1.00 13.82 4.68
N LEU A 71 2.10 14.33 5.24
CA LEU A 71 2.77 13.70 6.37
C LEU A 71 2.23 14.30 7.67
N VAL A 72 1.68 13.44 8.51
CA VAL A 72 1.24 13.81 9.86
C VAL A 72 2.26 13.25 10.85
N THR A 73 2.87 14.13 11.64
CA THR A 73 3.87 13.77 12.66
C THR A 73 3.63 14.57 13.93
N ASP A 74 3.97 13.97 15.06
CA ASP A 74 4.17 14.67 16.32
C ASP A 74 5.64 15.13 16.38
N ILE A 75 5.90 16.35 16.88
CA ILE A 75 7.26 16.89 17.04
C ILE A 75 7.75 16.80 18.49
N ASP A 76 6.84 16.60 19.44
CA ASP A 76 7.15 16.55 20.86
C ASP A 76 7.58 15.13 21.29
N ARG A 77 7.29 14.13 20.46
CA ARG A 77 7.55 12.72 20.73
C ARG A 77 8.63 12.12 19.86
#